data_AF-A0AAW3D9H5-F1
#
_entry.id   AF-A0AAW3D9H5-F1
#
_cell.length_a   1.000
_cell.length_b   1.000
_cell.length_c   1.000
_cell.angle_alpha   90.00
_cell.angle_beta   90.00
_cell.angle_gamma   90.00
#
_symmetry.space_group_name_H-M   'P 1'
#
loop_
_entity.id
_entity.type
_entity.pdbx_description
1 polymer ?
#
loop_
_entity_poly.entity_id
_entity_poly.type
_entity_poly.pdbx_seq_one_letter_code
_entity_poly.pdbx_strand_id
1 'polypeptide(L)'
;MIKILISFANINNISTKEINSLVKIINDAYKVAEGDLWINSAKRVTFDEMQTLINQNQIIIATNNNEIIGSVKVTKLSESIAEFGMLATAFNHRGLGIGTKLVNAAEDWARNSGFRIMQLELLTPKHYINPSKEILKEWYTKCGYKHHSIEPFKNLFPNTYHLLAVECNFNIYHKNLF
;
A
#
# COMPACT_ATOMS: atom_id res chain seq x y z
N MET A 1 -23.53 -5.41 -12.73
CA MET A 1 -22.83 -5.90 -11.51
C MET A 1 -21.33 -5.78 -11.78
N ILE A 2 -20.59 -5.03 -10.95
CA ILE A 2 -19.14 -4.85 -11.15
C ILE A 2 -18.46 -6.18 -10.81
N LYS A 3 -17.72 -6.77 -11.76
CA LYS A 3 -16.98 -8.02 -11.56
C LYS A 3 -15.51 -7.67 -11.31
N ILE A 4 -15.15 -7.56 -10.04
CA ILE A 4 -13.76 -7.31 -9.63
C ILE A 4 -13.01 -8.64 -9.59
N LEU A 5 -11.94 -8.75 -10.37
CA LEU A 5 -10.99 -9.86 -10.32
C LEU A 5 -9.74 -9.43 -9.56
N ILE A 6 -9.18 -10.33 -8.76
CA ILE A 6 -7.95 -10.11 -8.01
C ILE A 6 -6.91 -11.14 -8.45
N SER A 7 -5.71 -10.68 -8.80
CA SER A 7 -4.61 -11.56 -9.19
C SER A 7 -3.26 -10.88 -8.96
N PHE A 8 -2.19 -11.65 -8.90
CA PHE A 8 -0.85 -11.09 -9.06
C PHE A 8 -0.70 -10.48 -10.46
N ALA A 9 -0.04 -9.32 -10.53
CA ALA A 9 0.46 -8.82 -11.80
C ALA A 9 1.56 -9.75 -12.30
N ASN A 10 1.56 -10.04 -13.61
CA ASN A 10 2.54 -10.94 -14.22
C ASN A 10 3.20 -10.21 -15.38
N ILE A 11 4.53 -10.12 -15.35
CA ILE A 11 5.30 -9.36 -16.35
C ILE A 11 5.06 -9.85 -17.79
N ASN A 12 4.77 -11.14 -17.97
CA ASN A 12 4.55 -11.74 -19.28
C ASN A 12 3.16 -11.44 -19.84
N ASN A 13 2.22 -11.02 -18.98
CA ASN A 13 0.81 -10.83 -19.32
C ASN A 13 0.30 -9.40 -19.04
N ILE A 14 1.20 -8.46 -18.73
CA ILE A 14 0.86 -7.06 -18.48
C ILE A 14 1.55 -6.16 -19.50
N SER A 15 0.77 -5.32 -20.18
CA SER A 15 1.28 -4.40 -21.19
C SER A 15 1.96 -3.18 -20.57
N THR A 16 2.85 -2.54 -21.33
CA THR A 16 3.43 -1.23 -20.97
C THR A 16 2.38 -0.19 -20.62
N LYS A 17 1.22 -0.20 -21.31
CA LYS A 17 0.11 0.71 -21.02
C LYS A 17 -0.49 0.46 -19.65
N GLU A 18 -0.72 -0.80 -19.30
CA GLU A 18 -1.25 -1.20 -17.99
C GLU A 18 -0.28 -0.89 -16.85
N ILE A 19 1.02 -1.11 -17.03
CA ILE A 19 2.04 -0.71 -16.04
C ILE A 19 2.00 0.81 -15.82
N ASN A 20 1.93 1.59 -16.90
CA ASN A 20 1.81 3.05 -16.77
C ASN A 20 0.52 3.48 -16.07
N SER A 21 -0.61 2.84 -16.34
CA SER A 21 -1.86 3.08 -15.63
C SER A 21 -1.74 2.76 -14.14
N LEU A 22 -1.10 1.65 -13.79
CA LEU A 22 -0.86 1.24 -12.41
C LEU A 22 0.04 2.26 -11.67
N VAL A 23 1.16 2.66 -12.28
CA VAL A 23 2.07 3.70 -11.77
C VAL A 23 1.30 5.00 -11.55
N LYS A 24 0.42 5.39 -12.48
CA LYS A 24 -0.41 6.58 -12.34
C LYS A 24 -1.38 6.48 -11.17
N ILE A 25 -2.10 5.37 -11.03
CA ILE A 25 -3.06 5.13 -9.93
C ILE A 25 -2.36 5.28 -8.57
N ILE A 26 -1.20 4.65 -8.40
CA ILE A 26 -0.43 4.70 -7.14
C ILE A 26 0.05 6.12 -6.85
N ASN A 27 0.69 6.76 -7.83
CA ASN A 27 1.23 8.11 -7.64
C ASN A 27 0.13 9.15 -7.35
N ASP A 28 -1.00 9.09 -8.06
CA ASP A 28 -2.11 10.00 -7.82
C ASP A 28 -2.70 9.78 -6.41
N ALA A 29 -2.86 8.51 -5.98
CA ALA A 29 -3.37 8.18 -4.65
C ALA A 29 -2.46 8.73 -3.54
N TYR A 30 -1.14 8.53 -3.66
CA TYR A 30 -0.16 9.00 -2.67
C TYR A 30 0.04 10.51 -2.70
N LYS A 31 -0.03 11.15 -3.86
CA LYS A 31 -0.01 12.62 -3.97
C LYS A 31 -1.13 13.25 -3.16
N VAL A 32 -2.33 12.65 -3.17
CA VAL A 32 -3.46 13.14 -2.36
C VAL A 32 -3.31 12.75 -0.89
N ALA A 33 -2.83 11.53 -0.60
CA ALA A 33 -2.78 11.00 0.77
C ALA A 33 -1.59 11.50 1.61
N GLU A 34 -0.53 12.00 0.97
CA GLU A 34 0.72 12.40 1.63
C GLU A 34 1.31 13.71 1.09
N GLY A 35 0.62 14.43 0.19
CA GLY A 35 1.16 15.63 -0.44
C GLY A 35 1.56 16.74 0.55
N ASP A 36 0.90 16.82 1.70
CA ASP A 36 1.20 17.74 2.80
C ASP A 36 2.38 17.28 3.68
N LEU A 37 2.84 16.03 3.52
CA LEU A 37 3.92 15.44 4.31
C LEU A 37 5.30 15.62 3.66
N TRP A 38 5.38 15.95 2.38
CA TRP A 38 6.63 15.98 1.59
C TRP A 38 6.85 17.33 0.90
N ILE A 39 8.05 17.91 1.00
CA ILE A 39 8.39 19.25 0.48
C ILE A 39 8.19 19.35 -1.04
N ASN A 40 8.56 18.29 -1.78
CA ASN A 40 8.53 18.28 -3.25
C ASN A 40 7.68 17.13 -3.85
N SER A 41 6.81 16.50 -3.04
CA SER A 41 5.89 15.42 -3.47
C SER A 41 6.45 14.52 -4.57
N ALA A 42 7.45 13.70 -4.23
CA ALA A 42 8.07 12.79 -5.19
C ALA A 42 7.07 11.75 -5.72
N LYS A 43 7.39 11.15 -6.87
CA LYS A 43 6.69 9.95 -7.31
C LYS A 43 6.92 8.85 -6.27
N ARG A 44 5.84 8.23 -5.81
CA ARG A 44 5.87 7.06 -4.93
C ARG A 44 6.53 5.86 -5.62
N VAL A 45 6.33 5.74 -6.92
CA VAL A 45 6.91 4.65 -7.72
C VAL A 45 7.11 5.09 -9.17
N THR A 46 8.19 4.64 -9.79
CA THR A 46 8.51 4.82 -11.21
C THR A 46 8.08 3.60 -12.04
N PHE A 47 8.17 3.72 -13.37
CA PHE A 47 7.89 2.62 -14.27
C PHE A 47 8.86 1.44 -14.08
N ASP A 48 10.16 1.72 -14.01
CA ASP A 48 11.20 0.70 -13.87
C ASP A 48 11.13 -0.01 -12.50
N GLU A 49 10.85 0.74 -11.43
CA GLU A 49 10.58 0.16 -10.11
C GLU A 49 9.33 -0.73 -10.16
N MET A 50 8.26 -0.30 -10.82
CA MET A 50 7.05 -1.12 -10.95
C MET A 50 7.32 -2.42 -11.73
N GLN A 51 8.08 -2.38 -12.82
CA GLN A 51 8.50 -3.60 -13.53
C GLN A 51 9.28 -4.53 -12.61
N THR A 52 10.19 -4.00 -11.80
CA THR A 52 10.97 -4.76 -10.82
C THR A 52 10.06 -5.44 -9.79
N LEU A 53 9.11 -4.69 -9.22
CA LEU A 53 8.16 -5.21 -8.24
C LEU A 53 7.25 -6.30 -8.83
N ILE A 54 6.81 -6.15 -10.08
CA ILE A 54 6.02 -7.15 -10.80
C ILE A 54 6.86 -8.41 -11.04
N ASN A 55 8.11 -8.28 -11.50
CA ASN A 55 9.03 -9.40 -11.70
C ASN A 55 9.29 -10.19 -10.41
N GLN A 56 9.28 -9.51 -9.27
CA GLN A 56 9.46 -10.12 -7.95
C GLN A 56 8.16 -10.71 -7.37
N ASN A 57 7.07 -10.75 -8.13
CA ASN A 57 5.73 -11.18 -7.67
C ASN A 57 5.26 -10.42 -6.42
N GLN A 58 5.55 -9.12 -6.33
CA GLN A 58 5.19 -8.31 -5.17
C GLN A 58 3.93 -7.49 -5.36
N ILE A 59 3.27 -7.54 -6.52
CA ILE A 59 2.12 -6.67 -6.83
C ILE A 59 0.88 -7.53 -7.08
N ILE A 60 -0.14 -7.31 -6.27
CA ILE A 60 -1.50 -7.82 -6.48
C ILE A 60 -2.33 -6.68 -7.08
N ILE A 61 -3.05 -6.94 -8.16
CA ILE A 61 -3.92 -5.98 -8.84
C ILE A 61 -5.38 -6.36 -8.71
N ALA A 62 -6.24 -5.35 -8.72
CA ALA A 62 -7.67 -5.48 -8.93
C ALA A 62 -8.03 -5.01 -10.34
N THR A 63 -8.79 -5.82 -11.07
CA THR A 63 -9.28 -5.47 -12.41
C THR A 63 -10.79 -5.52 -12.52
N ASN A 64 -11.35 -4.67 -13.37
CA ASN A 64 -12.77 -4.68 -13.76
C ASN A 64 -12.86 -4.45 -15.27
N ASN A 65 -13.53 -5.35 -16.00
CA ASN A 65 -13.57 -5.32 -17.48
C ASN A 65 -12.19 -5.14 -18.13
N ASN A 66 -11.18 -5.85 -17.61
CA ASN A 66 -9.77 -5.80 -18.02
C ASN A 66 -9.08 -4.44 -17.80
N GLU A 67 -9.68 -3.52 -17.04
CA GLU A 67 -9.02 -2.29 -16.58
C GLU A 67 -8.48 -2.48 -15.17
N ILE A 68 -7.23 -2.10 -14.93
CA ILE A 68 -6.64 -2.06 -13.58
C ILE A 68 -7.27 -0.90 -12.81
N ILE A 69 -7.90 -1.21 -11.68
CA ILE A 69 -8.61 -0.26 -10.82
C ILE A 69 -8.01 -0.14 -9.42
N GLY A 70 -6.96 -0.89 -9.11
CA GLY A 70 -6.23 -0.79 -7.85
C GLY A 70 -5.13 -1.83 -7.71
N SER A 71 -4.33 -1.67 -6.66
CA SER A 71 -3.23 -2.56 -6.35
C SER A 71 -2.87 -2.55 -4.87
N VAL A 72 -2.16 -3.59 -4.47
CA VAL A 72 -1.43 -3.65 -3.20
C VAL A 72 -0.07 -4.31 -3.43
N LYS A 73 0.97 -3.78 -2.80
CA LYS A 73 2.28 -4.43 -2.73
C LYS A 73 2.31 -5.38 -1.54
N VAL A 74 2.88 -6.56 -1.73
CA VAL A 74 3.18 -7.51 -0.67
C VAL A 74 4.68 -7.80 -0.61
N THR A 75 5.22 -8.00 0.59
CA THR A 75 6.63 -8.36 0.79
C THR A 75 6.80 -9.24 2.01
N LYS A 76 7.85 -10.05 2.01
CA LYS A 76 8.36 -10.71 3.21
C LYS A 76 9.18 -9.70 4.02
N LEU A 77 8.92 -9.55 5.31
CA LEU A 77 9.77 -8.78 6.23
C LEU A 77 10.68 -9.68 7.06
N SER A 78 10.16 -10.82 7.50
CA SER A 78 10.90 -11.83 8.27
C SER A 78 10.32 -13.22 8.01
N GLU A 79 10.83 -14.25 8.69
CA GLU A 79 10.27 -15.62 8.57
C GLU A 79 8.81 -15.73 9.02
N SER A 80 8.34 -14.84 9.91
CA SER A 80 6.97 -14.90 10.45
C SER A 80 6.09 -13.73 10.04
N ILE A 81 6.66 -12.66 9.49
CA ILE A 81 5.97 -11.41 9.20
C ILE A 81 6.02 -11.12 7.69
N ALA A 82 4.83 -11.01 7.11
CA ALA A 82 4.60 -10.39 5.82
C ALA A 82 4.14 -8.94 6.03
N GLU A 83 4.38 -8.10 5.05
CA GLU A 83 3.85 -6.74 5.00
C GLU A 83 3.09 -6.52 3.71
N PHE A 84 2.02 -5.73 3.81
CA PHE A 84 1.48 -5.05 2.65
C PHE A 84 1.67 -3.54 2.74
N GLY A 85 1.83 -2.92 1.58
CA GLY A 85 1.96 -1.48 1.42
C GLY A 85 1.53 -1.05 0.04
N MET A 86 1.74 0.22 -0.30
CA MET A 86 1.34 0.79 -1.61
C MET A 86 -0.11 0.43 -2.01
N LEU A 87 -1.01 0.41 -1.03
CA LEU A 87 -2.42 0.16 -1.26
C LEU A 87 -3.02 1.37 -1.98
N ALA A 88 -3.49 1.17 -3.21
CA ALA A 88 -4.05 2.24 -4.02
C ALA A 88 -5.26 1.74 -4.79
N THR A 89 -6.25 2.62 -4.97
CA THR A 89 -7.44 2.37 -5.79
C THR A 89 -7.71 3.59 -6.65
N ALA A 90 -8.12 3.39 -7.89
CA ALA A 90 -8.49 4.47 -8.80
C ALA A 90 -9.62 5.32 -8.21
N PHE A 91 -9.50 6.65 -8.29
CA PHE A 91 -10.40 7.61 -7.61
C PHE A 91 -11.87 7.45 -8.00
N ASN A 92 -12.12 7.15 -9.27
CA ASN A 92 -13.44 6.89 -9.86
C ASN A 92 -14.11 5.60 -9.37
N HIS A 93 -13.44 4.79 -8.53
CA HIS A 93 -13.92 3.50 -8.06
C HIS A 93 -13.89 3.34 -6.52
N ARG A 94 -13.81 4.45 -5.77
CA ARG A 94 -13.87 4.44 -4.30
C ARG A 94 -15.24 3.97 -3.78
N GLY A 95 -15.26 3.41 -2.57
CA GLY A 95 -16.51 2.94 -1.93
C GLY A 95 -17.05 1.60 -2.45
N LEU A 96 -16.37 0.96 -3.41
CA LEU A 96 -16.78 -0.34 -3.98
C LEU A 96 -16.16 -1.57 -3.28
N GLY A 97 -15.53 -1.37 -2.11
CA GLY A 97 -14.87 -2.44 -1.36
C GLY A 97 -13.58 -2.99 -2.00
N ILE A 98 -13.02 -2.31 -3.01
CA ILE A 98 -11.78 -2.74 -3.69
C ILE A 98 -10.61 -2.82 -2.71
N GLY A 99 -10.43 -1.81 -1.85
CA GLY A 99 -9.38 -1.80 -0.84
C GLY A 99 -9.46 -3.02 0.09
N THR A 100 -10.66 -3.36 0.56
CA THR A 100 -10.88 -4.56 1.40
C THR A 100 -10.55 -5.84 0.64
N LYS A 101 -10.93 -5.96 -0.64
CA LYS A 101 -10.59 -7.12 -1.46
C LYS A 101 -9.08 -7.28 -1.66
N LEU A 102 -8.37 -6.18 -1.87
CA LEU A 102 -6.91 -6.16 -2.00
C LEU A 102 -6.22 -6.55 -0.68
N VAL A 103 -6.65 -6.00 0.45
CA VAL A 103 -6.12 -6.36 1.78
C VAL A 103 -6.36 -7.85 2.07
N ASN A 104 -7.58 -8.36 1.80
CA ASN A 104 -7.86 -9.78 1.98
C ASN A 104 -6.95 -10.66 1.12
N ALA A 105 -6.71 -10.29 -0.15
CA ALA A 105 -5.82 -11.03 -1.03
C ALA A 105 -4.35 -10.99 -0.56
N ALA A 106 -3.90 -9.88 0.01
CA ALA A 106 -2.58 -9.79 0.64
C ALA A 106 -2.49 -10.72 1.85
N GLU A 107 -3.51 -10.74 2.71
CA GLU A 107 -3.57 -11.63 3.87
C GLU A 107 -3.61 -13.12 3.46
N ASP A 108 -4.37 -13.46 2.43
CA ASP A 108 -4.44 -14.82 1.91
C ASP A 108 -3.10 -15.26 1.31
N TRP A 109 -2.44 -14.39 0.56
CA TRP A 109 -1.07 -14.62 0.11
C TRP A 109 -0.14 -14.90 1.31
N ALA A 110 -0.26 -14.10 2.38
CA ALA A 110 0.60 -14.26 3.54
C ALA A 110 0.34 -15.59 4.28
N ARG A 111 -0.94 -15.95 4.51
CA ARG A 111 -1.35 -17.24 5.10
C ARG A 111 -0.82 -18.42 4.29
N ASN A 112 -1.02 -18.38 2.97
CA ASN A 112 -0.60 -19.45 2.06
C ASN A 112 0.92 -19.57 1.96
N SER A 113 1.64 -18.49 2.24
CA SER A 113 3.11 -18.46 2.29
C SER A 113 3.67 -18.82 3.68
N GLY A 114 2.81 -19.16 4.65
CA GLY A 114 3.22 -19.59 5.99
C GLY A 114 3.51 -18.47 6.99
N PHE A 115 3.27 -17.21 6.64
CA PHE A 115 3.44 -16.08 7.56
C PHE A 115 2.32 -16.07 8.62
N ARG A 116 2.67 -15.67 9.84
CA ARG A 116 1.73 -15.63 10.97
C ARG A 116 1.14 -14.26 11.21
N ILE A 117 1.88 -13.22 10.82
CA ILE A 117 1.52 -11.82 11.04
C ILE A 117 1.51 -11.10 9.70
N MET A 118 0.44 -10.34 9.47
CA MET A 118 0.44 -9.30 8.45
C MET A 118 0.69 -7.94 9.10
N GLN A 119 1.66 -7.21 8.58
CA GLN A 119 2.01 -5.85 8.98
C GLN A 119 1.54 -4.84 7.92
N LEU A 120 1.20 -3.64 8.39
CA LEU A 120 1.19 -2.43 7.58
C LEU A 120 1.84 -1.29 8.36
N GLU A 121 2.31 -0.29 7.61
CA GLU A 121 2.82 0.96 8.17
C GLU A 121 1.95 2.13 7.70
N LEU A 122 1.65 3.05 8.63
CA LEU A 122 0.95 4.30 8.33
C LEU A 122 1.82 5.49 8.71
N LEU A 123 2.29 6.23 7.70
CA LEU A 123 3.02 7.47 7.91
C LEU A 123 2.06 8.57 8.38
N THR A 124 2.34 9.16 9.54
CA THR A 124 1.57 10.27 10.11
C THR A 124 2.47 11.40 10.58
N PRO A 125 2.00 12.65 10.56
CA PRO A 125 2.66 13.74 11.26
C PRO A 125 2.82 13.42 12.75
N LYS A 126 3.92 13.88 13.34
CA LYS A 126 4.25 13.66 14.75
C LYS A 126 3.51 14.61 15.68
N HIS A 127 3.26 15.84 15.23
CA HIS A 127 2.81 16.95 16.11
C HIS A 127 1.35 17.35 15.92
N TYR A 128 0.63 16.72 15.00
CA TYR A 128 -0.79 16.99 14.78
C TYR A 128 -1.52 15.77 14.21
N ILE A 129 -2.84 15.78 14.36
CA ILE A 129 -3.73 14.76 13.81
C ILE A 129 -4.06 15.13 12.36
N ASN A 130 -3.79 14.21 11.44
CA ASN A 130 -4.25 14.33 10.05
C ASN A 130 -5.60 13.57 9.90
N PRO A 131 -6.72 14.24 9.58
CA PRO A 131 -8.04 13.60 9.52
C PRO A 131 -8.11 12.41 8.54
N SER A 132 -7.42 12.50 7.40
CA SER A 132 -7.37 11.40 6.42
C SER A 132 -6.69 10.16 6.99
N LYS A 133 -5.64 10.35 7.80
CA LYS A 133 -4.92 9.25 8.46
C LYS A 133 -5.74 8.62 9.58
N GLU A 134 -6.54 9.40 10.32
CA GLU A 134 -7.45 8.82 11.32
C GLU A 134 -8.55 7.96 10.66
N ILE A 135 -9.11 8.40 9.53
CA ILE A 135 -10.06 7.57 8.77
C ILE A 135 -9.42 6.24 8.34
N LEU A 136 -8.18 6.27 7.85
CA LEU A 136 -7.45 5.06 7.48
C LEU A 136 -7.17 4.15 8.69
N LYS A 137 -6.76 4.72 9.81
CA LYS A 137 -6.54 3.99 11.07
C LYS A 137 -7.81 3.31 11.55
N GLU A 138 -8.95 3.99 11.55
CA GLU A 138 -10.24 3.38 11.87
C GLU A 138 -10.60 2.24 10.92
N TRP A 139 -10.37 2.43 9.62
CA TRP A 139 -10.62 1.39 8.63
C TRP A 139 -9.73 0.16 8.82
N TYR A 140 -8.42 0.33 9.04
CA TYR A 140 -7.52 -0.78 9.34
C TYR A 140 -7.88 -1.49 10.65
N THR A 141 -8.32 -0.74 11.65
CA THR A 141 -8.83 -1.31 12.91
C THR A 141 -10.04 -2.21 12.65
N LYS A 142 -10.99 -1.77 11.79
CA LYS A 142 -12.14 -2.60 11.37
C LYS A 142 -11.71 -3.82 10.55
N CYS A 143 -10.60 -3.75 9.82
CA CYS A 143 -9.99 -4.90 9.14
C CYS A 143 -9.26 -5.86 10.10
N GLY A 144 -9.17 -5.55 11.40
CA GLY A 144 -8.58 -6.41 12.43
C GLY A 144 -7.12 -6.09 12.75
N TYR A 145 -6.56 -5.01 12.22
CA TYR A 145 -5.21 -4.56 12.54
C TYR A 145 -5.19 -3.83 13.88
N LYS A 146 -4.18 -4.11 14.68
CA LYS A 146 -3.94 -3.46 15.97
C LYS A 146 -2.63 -2.70 15.93
N HIS A 147 -2.62 -1.51 16.52
CA HIS A 147 -1.40 -0.73 16.66
C HIS A 147 -0.37 -1.55 17.46
N HIS A 148 0.87 -1.61 16.95
CA HIS A 148 1.95 -2.41 17.51
C HIS A 148 3.08 -1.52 18.05
N SER A 149 3.57 -0.59 17.24
CA SER A 149 4.66 0.30 17.61
C SER A 149 4.66 1.59 16.80
N ILE A 150 5.53 2.52 17.19
CA ILE A 150 5.79 3.77 16.48
C ILE A 150 7.28 3.86 16.21
N GLU A 151 7.65 4.07 14.95
CA GLU A 151 9.03 4.28 14.53
C GLU A 151 9.20 5.69 13.95
N PRO A 152 10.07 6.53 14.54
CA PRO A 152 10.37 7.84 13.96
C PRO A 152 10.96 7.71 12.56
N PHE A 153 10.42 8.44 11.58
CA PHE A 153 10.88 8.36 10.19
C PHE A 153 12.39 8.60 10.06
N LYS A 154 12.90 9.58 10.83
CA LYS A 154 14.33 9.94 10.86
C LYS A 154 15.25 8.79 11.25
N ASN A 155 14.78 7.85 12.07
CA ASN A 155 15.59 6.71 12.51
C ASN A 155 15.74 5.67 11.39
N LEU A 156 14.67 5.42 10.64
CA LEU A 156 14.67 4.47 9.52
C LEU A 156 15.33 5.06 8.27
N PHE A 157 15.16 6.36 8.06
CA PHE A 157 15.60 7.07 6.85
C PHE A 157 16.39 8.34 7.20
N PRO A 158 17.57 8.21 7.83
CA PRO A 158 18.37 9.34 8.29
C PRO A 158 18.88 10.23 7.15
N ASN A 159 18.95 9.72 5.93
CA ASN A 159 19.42 10.46 4.76
C ASN A 159 18.31 11.15 3.98
N THR A 160 17.03 10.87 4.23
CA THR A 160 15.91 11.43 3.43
C THR A 160 14.84 12.13 4.27
N TYR A 161 14.94 12.12 5.61
CA TYR A 161 13.98 12.83 6.47
C TYR A 161 13.90 14.34 6.18
N HIS A 162 14.96 14.94 5.63
CA HIS A 162 14.99 16.35 5.23
C HIS A 162 14.05 16.65 4.04
N LEU A 163 13.49 15.63 3.39
CA LEU A 163 12.50 15.76 2.32
C LEU A 163 11.06 15.85 2.86
N LEU A 164 10.86 15.58 4.15
CA LEU A 164 9.56 15.74 4.79
C LEU A 164 9.26 17.22 5.05
N ALA A 165 8.04 17.65 4.75
CA ALA A 165 7.55 18.99 5.08
C ALA A 165 7.26 19.13 6.59
N VAL A 166 7.01 18.01 7.27
CA VAL A 166 6.71 17.94 8.71
C VAL A 166 7.38 16.70 9.32
N GLU A 167 7.75 16.75 10.59
CA GLU A 167 8.24 15.54 11.28
C GLU A 167 7.17 14.45 11.27
N CYS A 168 7.53 13.24 10.83
CA CYS A 168 6.60 12.12 10.71
C CYS A 168 7.09 10.88 11.48
N ASN A 169 6.13 10.04 11.85
CA ASN A 169 6.35 8.70 12.38
C ASN A 169 5.69 7.67 11.48
N PHE A 170 6.25 6.46 11.43
CA PHE A 170 5.52 5.28 11.00
C PHE A 170 4.80 4.67 12.20
N ASN A 171 3.49 4.55 12.09
CA ASN A 171 2.69 3.74 13.01
C ASN A 171 2.59 2.35 12.42
N ILE A 172 3.16 1.37 13.11
CA ILE A 172 3.16 -0.03 12.68
C ILE A 172 1.93 -0.70 13.26
N TYR A 173 1.21 -1.44 12.43
CA TYR A 173 0.06 -2.23 12.85
C TYR A 173 0.23 -3.68 12.44
N HIS A 174 -0.17 -4.59 13.33
CA HIS A 174 -0.13 -6.03 13.10
C HIS A 174 -1.53 -6.63 13.13
N LYS A 175 -1.71 -7.68 12.34
CA LYS A 175 -2.84 -8.60 12.42
C LYS A 175 -2.32 -10.03 12.47
N ASN A 176 -2.74 -10.78 13.48
CA ASN A 176 -2.54 -12.23 13.51
C ASN A 176 -3.42 -12.88 12.45
N LEU A 177 -2.84 -13.80 11.67
CA LEU A 177 -3.51 -14.44 10.54
C LEU A 177 -4.20 -15.76 10.90
N PHE A 178 -3.96 -16.27 12.11
CA PHE A 178 -4.49 -17.50 12.69
C PHE A 178 -4.98 -17.27 14.12
#